data_AF-A0A521GLX7-F1
#
_entry.id   AF-A0A521GLX7-F1
#
_cell.length_a   1.000
_cell.length_b   1.000
_cell.length_c   1.000
_cell.angle_alpha   90.00
_cell.angle_beta   90.00
_cell.angle_gamma   90.00
#
_symmetry.space_group_name_H-M   'P 1'
#
loop_
_entity.id
_entity.type
_entity.pdbx_description
1 polymer ?
#
loop_
_entity_poly.entity_id
_entity_poly.type
_entity_poly.pdbx_seq_one_letter_code
_entity_poly.pdbx_strand_id
1 'polypeptide(L)'
;YIDGNLMIIPRRHIKSVKELTDSEWETVRKFMYIAKKIIRKVHELKDIQYVIRDGGAAVSSTVQDHLHIHCVPSDAPDMTVWNYRKLKYTPLENAELFRGQAKSIDKLSRRFEEKYGDE
;
A
#
# COMPACT_ATOMS: atom_id res chain seq x y z
N TYR A 1 4.38 -10.06 7.20
CA TYR A 1 5.20 -8.90 6.77
C TYR A 1 6.26 -9.42 5.81
N ILE A 2 6.61 -8.67 4.78
CA ILE A 2 7.55 -9.02 3.70
C ILE A 2 8.20 -7.73 3.19
N ASP A 3 9.38 -7.84 2.56
CA ASP A 3 10.04 -6.72 1.89
C ASP A 3 9.12 -6.04 0.88
N GLY A 4 9.13 -4.71 0.89
CA GLY A 4 8.25 -3.90 0.06
C GLY A 4 6.83 -3.69 0.60
N ASN A 5 6.49 -4.21 1.78
CA ASN A 5 5.23 -3.86 2.44
C ASN A 5 5.16 -2.36 2.76
N LEU A 6 4.07 -1.73 2.37
CA LEU A 6 3.81 -0.31 2.62
C LEU A 6 2.33 -0.07 2.98
N MET A 7 2.03 1.11 3.52
CA MET A 7 0.66 1.49 3.87
C MET A 7 0.23 2.75 3.12
N ILE A 8 -1.03 2.77 2.71
CA ILE A 8 -1.73 3.98 2.25
C ILE A 8 -2.56 4.47 3.42
N ILE A 9 -2.28 5.70 3.86
CA ILE A 9 -2.88 6.29 5.06
C ILE A 9 -3.47 7.66 4.67
N PRO A 10 -4.78 7.88 4.84
CA PRO A 10 -5.38 9.20 4.66
C PRO A 10 -4.79 10.20 5.65
N ARG A 11 -4.55 11.44 5.19
CA ARG A 11 -4.07 12.52 6.09
C ARG A 11 -5.11 12.89 7.14
N ARG A 12 -6.39 12.87 6.75
CA ARG A 12 -7.50 13.09 7.68
C ARG A 12 -7.62 11.91 8.63
N HIS A 13 -7.85 12.21 9.91
CA HIS A 13 -8.02 11.18 10.94
C HIS A 13 -9.43 10.57 10.84
N ILE A 14 -9.53 9.45 10.14
CA ILE A 14 -10.75 8.65 9.97
C ILE A 14 -10.53 7.21 10.41
N LYS A 15 -11.56 6.54 10.92
CA LYS A 15 -11.43 5.19 11.47
C LYS A 15 -11.80 4.12 10.45
N SER A 16 -12.82 4.39 9.64
CA SER A 16 -13.40 3.42 8.71
C SER A 16 -13.31 3.90 7.26
N VAL A 17 -13.28 2.96 6.32
CA VAL A 17 -13.38 3.27 4.88
C VAL A 17 -14.70 3.95 4.51
N LYS A 18 -15.73 3.82 5.35
CA LYS A 18 -17.04 4.46 5.18
C LYS A 18 -16.97 5.99 5.31
N GLU A 19 -15.92 6.49 5.96
CA GLU A 19 -15.75 7.93 6.17
C GLU A 19 -14.98 8.60 5.04
N LEU A 20 -14.39 7.84 4.10
CA LEU A 20 -13.66 8.39 2.96
C LEU A 20 -14.60 9.17 2.04
N THR A 21 -14.18 10.37 1.64
CA THR A 21 -14.85 11.12 0.57
C THR A 21 -14.55 10.49 -0.79
N ASP A 22 -15.32 10.85 -1.81
CA ASP A 22 -15.09 10.37 -3.18
C ASP A 22 -13.67 10.70 -3.68
N SER A 23 -13.21 11.92 -3.40
CA SER A 23 -11.84 12.36 -3.74
C SER A 23 -10.75 11.60 -2.97
N GLU A 24 -11.00 11.22 -1.71
CA GLU A 24 -10.06 10.40 -0.93
C GLU A 24 -10.05 8.95 -1.44
N TRP A 25 -11.20 8.41 -1.84
CA TRP A 25 -11.30 7.10 -2.50
C TRP A 25 -10.52 7.05 -3.81
N GLU A 26 -10.67 8.08 -4.65
CA GLU A 26 -9.92 8.21 -5.88
C GLU A 26 -8.40 8.30 -5.61
N THR A 27 -8.02 9.09 -4.60
CA THR A 27 -6.64 9.22 -4.16
C THR A 27 -6.08 7.88 -3.66
N VAL A 28 -6.86 7.11 -2.90
CA VAL A 28 -6.49 5.75 -2.47
C VAL A 28 -6.28 4.84 -3.67
N ARG A 29 -7.19 4.86 -4.65
CA ARG A 29 -7.06 4.09 -5.90
C ARG A 29 -5.79 4.45 -6.67
N LYS A 30 -5.47 5.74 -6.78
CA LYS A 30 -4.23 6.25 -7.37
C LYS A 30 -3.00 5.72 -6.64
N PHE A 31 -3.01 5.72 -5.30
CA PHE A 31 -1.91 5.17 -4.52
C PHE A 31 -1.79 3.66 -4.63
N MET A 32 -2.88 2.90 -4.74
CA MET A 32 -2.84 1.46 -5.03
C MET A 32 -2.16 1.19 -6.39
N TYR A 33 -2.50 1.99 -7.41
CA TYR A 33 -1.85 1.91 -8.73
C TYR A 33 -0.34 2.14 -8.62
N ILE A 34 0.07 3.20 -7.93
CA ILE A 34 1.50 3.54 -7.73
C ILE A 34 2.19 2.43 -6.92
N ALA A 35 1.60 1.97 -5.81
CA ALA A 35 2.14 0.95 -4.92
C ALA A 35 2.47 -0.34 -5.69
N LYS A 36 1.52 -0.87 -6.46
CA LYS A 36 1.75 -2.09 -7.26
C LYS A 36 2.90 -1.92 -8.26
N LYS A 37 3.01 -0.75 -8.89
CA LYS A 37 4.06 -0.48 -9.89
C LYS A 37 5.42 -0.26 -9.25
N ILE A 38 5.49 0.42 -8.12
CA ILE A 38 6.75 0.74 -7.44
C ILE A 38 7.34 -0.49 -6.75
N ILE A 39 6.50 -1.30 -6.11
CA ILE A 39 6.90 -2.59 -5.51
C ILE A 39 7.48 -3.49 -6.58
N ARG A 40 6.79 -3.63 -7.72
CA ARG A 40 7.31 -4.42 -8.85
C ARG A 40 8.66 -3.90 -9.36
N LYS A 41 8.87 -2.58 -9.35
CA LYS A 41 10.13 -1.99 -9.80
C LYS A 41 11.29 -2.24 -8.83
N VAL A 42 11.04 -2.16 -7.52
CA VAL A 42 12.08 -2.23 -6.49
C VAL A 42 12.38 -3.66 -6.05
N HIS A 43 11.35 -4.49 -5.92
CA HIS A 43 11.43 -5.85 -5.37
C HIS A 43 11.13 -6.95 -6.40
N GLU A 44 10.78 -6.59 -7.63
CA GLU A 44 10.42 -7.56 -8.70
C GLU A 44 9.17 -8.42 -8.41
N LEU A 45 8.43 -8.09 -7.34
CA LEU A 45 7.19 -8.76 -6.94
C LEU A 45 6.00 -8.19 -7.73
N LYS A 46 5.24 -9.07 -8.38
CA LYS A 46 4.12 -8.70 -9.27
C LYS A 46 2.77 -8.68 -8.55
N ASP A 47 2.64 -9.57 -7.59
CA ASP A 47 1.40 -9.84 -6.88
C ASP A 47 1.37 -9.10 -5.55
N ILE A 48 0.19 -8.61 -5.21
CA ILE A 48 -0.02 -7.76 -4.04
C ILE A 48 -1.38 -8.05 -3.43
N GLN A 49 -1.41 -8.16 -2.11
CA GLN A 49 -2.62 -8.25 -1.30
C GLN A 49 -2.88 -6.87 -0.68
N TYR A 50 -4.06 -6.32 -0.95
CA TYR A 50 -4.55 -5.14 -0.25
C TYR A 50 -5.36 -5.58 0.96
N VAL A 51 -4.89 -5.21 2.15
CA VAL A 51 -5.55 -5.61 3.41
C VAL A 51 -6.07 -4.37 4.11
N ILE A 52 -7.39 -4.35 4.31
CA ILE A 52 -8.09 -3.34 5.10
C ILE A 52 -8.65 -4.07 6.32
N ARG A 53 -8.25 -3.62 7.51
CA ARG A 53 -8.76 -4.13 8.79
C ARG A 53 -9.64 -3.05 9.40
N ASP A 54 -10.88 -2.99 8.92
CA ASP A 54 -11.87 -2.03 9.40
C ASP A 54 -12.63 -2.63 10.59
N GLY A 55 -12.36 -2.12 11.79
CA GLY A 55 -12.90 -2.63 13.05
C GLY A 55 -11.82 -2.78 14.13
N GLY A 56 -12.16 -3.55 15.17
CA GLY A 56 -11.33 -3.72 16.36
C GLY A 56 -10.52 -5.02 16.40
N ALA A 57 -10.40 -5.59 17.60
CA ALA A 57 -9.61 -6.80 17.85
C ALA A 57 -10.04 -8.01 16.99
N ALA A 58 -11.31 -8.14 16.64
CA ALA A 58 -11.82 -9.27 15.85
C ALA A 58 -11.20 -9.37 14.45
N VAL A 59 -10.77 -8.25 13.86
CA VAL A 59 -10.06 -8.21 12.57
C VAL A 59 -8.55 -8.09 12.74
N SER A 60 -8.04 -8.30 13.95
CA SER A 60 -6.63 -8.14 14.30
C SER A 60 -6.06 -6.75 13.95
N SER A 61 -6.87 -5.70 14.14
CA SER A 61 -6.40 -4.32 14.04
C SER A 61 -5.86 -3.84 15.39
N THR A 62 -4.57 -3.52 15.43
CA THR A 62 -3.90 -2.92 16.59
C THR A 62 -4.03 -1.40 16.60
N VAL A 63 -4.20 -0.77 15.43
CA VAL A 63 -4.45 0.67 15.26
C VAL A 63 -5.91 0.84 14.88
N GLN A 64 -6.75 1.13 15.88
CA GLN A 64 -8.21 1.16 15.73
C GLN A 64 -8.76 2.55 15.43
N ASP A 65 -7.97 3.59 15.68
CA ASP A 65 -8.42 4.97 15.54
C ASP A 65 -8.01 5.64 14.22
N HIS A 66 -7.26 4.95 13.36
CA HIS A 66 -6.88 5.51 12.05
C HIS A 66 -6.79 4.45 10.95
N LEU A 67 -7.52 4.70 9.87
CA LEU A 67 -7.56 3.87 8.68
C LEU A 67 -6.18 3.79 8.02
N HIS A 68 -5.75 2.57 7.74
CA HIS A 68 -4.52 2.30 7.01
C HIS A 68 -4.73 1.06 6.13
N ILE A 69 -4.39 1.19 4.85
CA ILE A 69 -4.55 0.14 3.85
C ILE A 69 -3.17 -0.47 3.61
N HIS A 70 -2.99 -1.72 4.01
CA HIS A 70 -1.73 -2.44 3.79
C HIS A 70 -1.65 -2.88 2.33
N CYS A 71 -0.49 -2.65 1.74
CA CYS A 71 -0.12 -3.07 0.39
C CYS A 71 0.99 -4.11 0.52
N VAL A 72 0.60 -5.37 0.73
CA VAL A 72 1.52 -6.45 1.07
C VAL A 72 1.88 -7.22 -0.20
N PRO A 73 3.12 -7.17 -0.70
CA PRO A 73 3.49 -7.96 -1.85
C PRO A 73 3.49 -9.46 -1.55
N SER A 74 3.46 -10.27 -2.61
CA SER A 74 3.47 -11.73 -2.51
C SER A 74 4.61 -12.30 -3.35
N ASP A 75 5.37 -13.21 -2.74
CA ASP A 75 6.45 -14.00 -3.35
C ASP A 75 6.06 -15.49 -3.51
N ALA A 76 5.05 -15.95 -2.76
CA ALA A 76 4.54 -17.32 -2.78
C ALA A 76 3.03 -17.37 -2.43
N PRO A 77 2.30 -18.47 -2.75
CA PRO A 77 0.86 -18.60 -2.55
C PRO A 77 0.46 -18.93 -1.09
N ASP A 78 1.24 -18.51 -0.11
CA ASP A 78 1.12 -18.85 1.32
C ASP A 78 0.91 -17.61 2.21
N MET A 79 0.58 -16.46 1.62
CA MET A 79 0.39 -15.18 2.32
C MET A 79 -0.69 -15.18 3.41
N THR A 80 -1.64 -16.10 3.35
CA THR A 80 -2.72 -16.24 4.34
C THR A 80 -2.37 -17.17 5.50
N VAL A 81 -1.19 -17.79 5.46
CA VAL A 81 -0.67 -18.64 6.52
C VAL A 81 0.51 -17.94 7.18
N TRP A 82 0.62 -18.06 8.50
CA TRP A 82 1.74 -17.45 9.22
C TRP A 82 3.00 -18.28 9.03
N ASN A 83 3.85 -17.85 8.09
CA ASN A 83 5.15 -18.45 7.83
C ASN A 83 6.26 -17.48 8.21
N TYR A 84 7.32 -18.01 8.82
CA TYR A 84 8.54 -17.23 9.03
C TYR A 84 9.15 -16.87 7.68
N ARG A 85 9.49 -15.58 7.51
CA ARG A 85 10.24 -15.09 6.35
C ARG A 85 11.42 -14.25 6.82
N LYS A 86 12.60 -14.60 6.33
CA LYS A 86 13.82 -13.82 6.57
C LYS A 86 13.79 -12.61 5.63
N LEU A 87 13.66 -11.43 6.22
CA LEU A 87 13.66 -10.17 5.46
C LEU A 87 15.07 -9.86 4.96
N LYS A 88 15.15 -9.35 3.73
CA LYS A 88 16.40 -8.86 3.15
C LYS A 88 16.69 -7.43 3.59
N TYR A 89 15.65 -6.61 3.75
CA TYR A 89 15.78 -5.20 4.11
C TYR A 89 15.05 -4.90 5.42
N THR A 90 15.63 -4.01 6.20
CA THR A 90 14.95 -3.39 7.34
C THR A 90 13.82 -2.48 6.85
N PRO A 91 12.84 -2.14 7.71
CA PRO A 91 11.80 -1.17 7.37
C PRO A 91 12.36 0.19 6.90
N LEU A 92 13.48 0.64 7.49
CA LEU A 92 14.11 1.91 7.11
C LEU A 92 14.73 1.84 5.71
N GLU A 93 15.47 0.76 5.40
CA GLU A 93 16.06 0.55 4.07
C GLU A 93 14.97 0.43 2.99
N ASN A 94 13.88 -0.28 3.27
CA ASN A 94 12.71 -0.33 2.36
C ASN A 94 12.16 1.08 2.08
N ALA A 95 12.02 1.91 3.12
CA ALA A 95 11.56 3.30 2.96
C ALA A 95 12.54 4.17 2.15
N GLU A 96 13.85 3.95 2.28
CA GLU A 96 14.88 4.64 1.50
C GLU A 96 14.87 4.21 0.03
N LEU A 97 14.74 2.91 -0.24
CA LEU A 97 14.58 2.37 -1.59
C LEU A 97 13.40 3.01 -2.32
N PHE A 98 12.24 3.14 -1.65
CA PHE A 98 11.08 3.80 -2.23
C PHE A 98 11.27 5.31 -2.39
N ARG A 99 11.88 6.00 -1.41
CA ARG A 99 12.22 7.44 -1.53
C ARG A 99 13.15 7.71 -2.72
N GLY A 100 14.10 6.81 -3.00
CA GLY A 100 14.96 6.86 -4.18
C GLY A 100 14.21 6.79 -5.52
N GLN A 101 12.94 6.38 -5.52
CA GLN A 101 12.11 6.29 -6.72
C GLN A 101 11.19 7.49 -6.95
N ALA A 102 11.40 8.63 -6.27
CA ALA A 102 10.54 9.83 -6.37
C ALA A 102 10.17 10.23 -7.81
N LYS A 103 11.14 10.26 -8.74
CA LYS A 103 10.89 10.57 -10.16
C LYS A 103 9.95 9.56 -10.84
N SER A 104 10.06 8.29 -10.46
CA SER A 104 9.19 7.23 -10.99
C SER A 104 7.78 7.33 -10.44
N ILE A 105 7.66 7.67 -9.15
CA ILE A 105 6.38 7.90 -8.48
C ILE A 105 5.66 9.09 -9.13
N ASP A 106 6.35 10.20 -9.36
CA ASP A 106 5.79 11.37 -10.06
C ASP A 106 5.31 11.01 -11.48
N LYS A 107 6.14 10.29 -12.25
CA LYS A 107 5.75 9.81 -13.58
C LYS A 107 4.51 8.89 -13.54
N LEU A 108 4.45 7.98 -12.57
CA LEU A 108 3.30 7.09 -12.39
C LEU A 108 2.03 7.85 -11.99
N SER A 109 2.18 8.88 -11.16
CA SER A 109 1.09 9.78 -10.78
C SER A 109 0.51 10.47 -12.02
N ARG A 110 1.35 11.12 -12.85
CA ARG A 110 0.90 11.77 -14.09
C ARG A 110 0.23 10.79 -15.05
N ARG A 111 0.85 9.61 -15.24
CA ARG A 111 0.28 8.56 -16.08
C ARG A 111 -1.07 8.05 -15.59
N PHE A 112 -1.30 8.06 -14.27
CA PHE A 112 -2.61 7.71 -13.72
C PHE A 112 -3.65 8.75 -14.14
N GLU A 113 -3.35 10.04 -13.98
CA GLU A 113 -4.25 11.12 -14.39
C GLU A 113 -4.51 11.12 -15.91
N GLU A 114 -3.47 10.97 -16.73
CA GLU A 114 -3.63 10.90 -18.19
C GLU A 114 -4.54 9.73 -18.64
N LYS A 115 -4.63 8.67 -17.84
CA LYS A 115 -5.38 7.46 -18.21
C LYS A 115 -6.77 7.40 -17.58
N TYR A 116 -6.92 7.97 -16.39
CA TYR A 116 -8.10 7.80 -15.55
C TYR A 116 -8.66 9.11 -14.99
N GLY A 117 -8.00 10.24 -15.24
CA GLY A 117 -8.59 11.53 -15.01
C GLY A 117 -9.76 11.68 -15.96
N ASP A 118 -10.94 11.94 -15.41
CA ASP A 118 -12.12 12.29 -16.18
C ASP A 118 -11.84 13.59 -16.99
N GLU A 119 -12.46 13.70 -18.18
CA GLU A 119 -12.50 14.97 -18.94
C GLU A 119 -13.17 16.10 -18.13
#